data_AF-A0A078M1Y4-F1
#
_entry.id   AF-A0A078M1Y4-F1
#
_cell.length_a   1.000
_cell.length_b   1.000
_cell.length_c   1.000
_cell.angle_alpha   90.00
_cell.angle_beta   90.00
_cell.angle_gamma   90.00
#
_symmetry.space_group_name_H-M   'P 1'
#
loop_
_entity.id
_entity.type
_entity.pdbx_description
1 polymer ?
#
loop_
_entity_poly.entity_id
_entity_poly.type
_entity_poly.pdbx_seq_one_letter_code
_entity_poly.pdbx_strand_id
1 'polypeptide(L)'
;MRRPFHLLLLGVICSPAIQADTLRCGTQLVSTGDRTFEVERKCGAPSQRDLVGYTLGPNVRQEMVIEEWLYGPTNGKLSILTFQGNRLIRIEFRRAP
;
A
#
# COMPACT_ATOMS: atom_id res chain seq x y z
N MET A 1 39.24 -44.63 19.39
CA MET A 1 37.83 -44.20 19.26
C MET A 1 37.79 -42.69 19.04
N ARG A 2 37.58 -42.22 17.81
CA ARG A 2 37.40 -40.78 17.49
C ARG A 2 36.02 -40.63 16.88
N ARG A 3 35.06 -40.10 17.66
CA ARG A 3 33.70 -39.85 17.19
C ARG A 3 33.72 -38.62 16.29
N PRO A 4 33.31 -38.69 15.01
CA PRO A 4 33.17 -37.50 14.19
C PRO A 4 31.96 -36.72 14.71
N PHE A 5 32.22 -35.52 15.22
CA PHE A 5 31.21 -34.56 15.63
C PHE A 5 30.53 -34.05 14.35
N HIS A 6 29.44 -34.70 13.95
CA HIS A 6 28.61 -34.24 12.84
C HIS A 6 28.00 -32.88 13.22
N LEU A 7 28.62 -31.81 12.72
CA LEU A 7 28.10 -30.45 12.81
C LEU A 7 26.87 -30.37 11.90
N LEU A 8 25.68 -30.53 12.48
CA LEU A 8 24.40 -30.36 11.79
C LEU A 8 24.21 -28.86 11.48
N LEU A 9 24.51 -28.46 10.24
CA LEU A 9 24.31 -27.09 9.77
C LEU A 9 22.80 -26.85 9.55
N LEU A 10 22.13 -26.25 10.52
CA LEU A 10 20.72 -25.85 10.42
C LEU A 10 20.62 -24.59 9.55
N GLY A 11 20.27 -24.75 8.27
CA GLY A 11 20.08 -23.65 7.34
C GLY A 11 18.82 -22.83 7.67
N VAL A 12 19.00 -21.60 8.11
CA VAL A 12 17.90 -20.63 8.33
C VAL A 12 17.45 -20.10 6.97
N ILE A 13 16.24 -20.48 6.54
CA ILE A 13 15.59 -19.91 5.36
C ILE A 13 15.01 -18.55 5.76
N CYS A 14 15.69 -17.47 5.38
CA CYS A 14 15.17 -16.11 5.55
C CYS A 14 14.20 -15.80 4.40
N SER A 15 12.90 -15.76 4.68
CA SER A 15 11.90 -15.32 3.69
C SER A 15 11.82 -13.80 3.67
N PRO A 16 11.73 -13.16 2.49
CA PRO A 16 11.54 -11.71 2.42
C PRO A 16 10.17 -11.32 2.99
N ALA A 17 10.15 -10.40 3.95
CA ALA A 17 8.91 -9.82 4.44
C ALA A 17 8.40 -8.78 3.43
N ILE A 18 7.30 -9.11 2.73
CA ILE A 18 6.57 -8.12 1.94
C ILE A 18 5.72 -7.31 2.91
N GLN A 19 6.08 -6.04 3.11
CA GLN A 19 5.28 -5.11 3.89
C GLN A 19 4.19 -4.50 2.99
N ALA A 20 2.93 -4.73 3.34
CA ALA A 20 1.79 -4.07 2.72
C ALA A 20 1.22 -3.05 3.70
N ASP A 21 1.16 -1.78 3.28
CA ASP A 21 0.52 -0.75 4.07
C ASP A 21 -1.00 -0.97 4.11
N THR A 22 -1.62 -0.68 5.26
CA THR A 22 -3.06 -0.83 5.46
C THR A 22 -3.69 0.42 6.07
N LEU A 23 -4.92 0.72 5.65
CA LEU A 23 -5.78 1.75 6.24
C LEU A 23 -7.07 1.08 6.74
N ARG A 24 -7.48 1.42 7.96
CA ARG A 24 -8.76 0.98 8.52
C ARG A 24 -9.84 2.04 8.28
N CYS A 25 -10.93 1.61 7.66
CA CYS A 25 -12.14 2.41 7.44
C CYS A 25 -13.31 1.71 8.14
N GLY A 26 -13.64 2.17 9.35
CA GLY A 26 -14.59 1.48 10.22
C GLY A 26 -14.12 0.05 10.56
N THR A 27 -14.91 -0.95 10.16
CA THR A 27 -14.59 -2.37 10.34
C THR A 27 -13.81 -2.97 9.16
N GLN A 28 -13.67 -2.24 8.05
CA GLN A 28 -13.04 -2.71 6.83
C GLN A 28 -11.57 -2.26 6.74
N LEU A 29 -10.77 -3.04 6.01
CA LEU A 29 -9.36 -2.74 5.74
C LEU A 29 -9.15 -2.52 4.24
N VAL A 30 -8.41 -1.46 3.94
CA VAL A 30 -7.84 -1.15 2.64
C VAL A 30 -6.35 -1.47 2.68
N SER A 31 -5.83 -2.06 1.61
CA SER A 31 -4.41 -2.39 1.47
C SER A 31 -3.89 -1.99 0.10
N THR A 32 -2.58 -1.82 -0.04
CA THR A 32 -1.96 -1.67 -1.37
C THR A 32 -2.39 -2.82 -2.30
N GLY A 33 -2.67 -2.49 -3.55
CA GLY A 33 -3.22 -3.39 -4.57
C GLY A 33 -4.74 -3.31 -4.75
N ASP A 34 -5.48 -2.82 -3.74
CA ASP A 34 -6.93 -2.57 -3.85
C ASP A 34 -7.23 -1.59 -5.00
N ARG A 35 -8.38 -1.78 -5.64
CA ARG A 35 -8.85 -0.89 -6.70
C ARG A 35 -9.56 0.34 -6.14
N THR A 36 -9.54 1.45 -6.87
CA THR A 36 -10.24 2.70 -6.49
C THR A 36 -11.68 2.46 -6.03
N PHE A 37 -12.46 1.65 -6.76
CA PHE A 37 -13.85 1.33 -6.38
C PHE A 37 -13.94 0.50 -5.09
N GLU A 38 -12.96 -0.34 -4.79
CA GLU A 38 -12.94 -1.15 -3.56
C GLU A 38 -12.64 -0.26 -2.37
N VAL A 39 -11.71 0.68 -2.52
CA VAL A 39 -11.39 1.70 -1.52
C VAL A 39 -12.63 2.56 -1.25
N GLU A 40 -13.27 3.10 -2.28
CA GLU A 40 -14.46 3.94 -2.12
C GLU A 40 -15.62 3.19 -1.48
N ARG A 41 -15.84 1.91 -1.84
CA ARG A 41 -16.84 1.07 -1.19
C ARG A 41 -16.52 0.83 0.29
N LYS A 42 -15.24 0.73 0.65
CA LYS A 42 -14.80 0.45 2.03
C LYS A 42 -14.74 1.69 2.92
N CYS A 43 -14.39 2.84 2.35
CA CYS A 43 -14.10 4.08 3.08
C CYS A 43 -15.11 5.20 2.84
N GLY A 44 -16.01 5.03 1.87
CA GLY A 44 -16.83 6.12 1.33
C GLY A 44 -16.04 6.99 0.35
N ALA A 45 -16.66 8.08 -0.10
CA ALA A 45 -15.97 9.06 -0.94
C ALA A 45 -14.85 9.76 -0.15
N PRO A 46 -13.67 10.01 -0.76
CA PRO A 46 -12.63 10.80 -0.14
C PRO A 46 -13.05 12.27 -0.01
N SER A 47 -12.39 13.02 0.87
CA SER A 47 -12.61 14.47 1.00
C SER A 47 -12.06 15.24 -0.20
N GLN A 48 -11.01 14.72 -0.85
CA GLN A 48 -10.41 15.31 -2.05
C GLN A 48 -9.84 14.22 -2.96
N ARG A 49 -9.87 14.46 -4.28
CA ARG A 49 -9.20 13.66 -5.31
C ARG A 49 -8.41 14.60 -6.21
N ASP A 50 -7.10 14.43 -6.22
CA ASP A 50 -6.19 15.26 -7.01
C ASP A 50 -5.51 14.42 -8.08
N LEU A 51 -5.57 14.89 -9.32
CA LEU A 51 -4.72 14.41 -10.41
C LEU A 51 -3.32 15.02 -10.20
N VAL A 52 -2.36 14.20 -9.76
CA VAL A 52 -1.01 14.67 -9.40
C VAL A 52 0.04 14.35 -10.46
N GLY A 53 -0.28 13.52 -11.44
CA GLY A 53 0.64 13.25 -12.55
C GLY A 53 0.25 12.08 -13.43
N TYR A 54 1.24 11.60 -14.18
CA TYR A 54 1.12 10.48 -15.10
C TYR A 54 2.39 9.64 -15.04
N THR A 55 2.27 8.36 -15.40
CA THR A 55 3.41 7.46 -15.52
C THR A 55 3.20 6.48 -16.66
N LEU A 56 4.28 5.90 -17.16
CA LEU A 56 4.23 4.90 -18.22
C LEU A 56 3.90 3.53 -17.63
N GLY A 57 2.97 2.83 -18.24
CA GLY A 57 2.67 1.45 -17.87
C GLY A 57 3.79 0.48 -18.19
N PRO A 58 3.67 -0.79 -17.72
CA PRO A 58 4.73 -1.80 -17.85
C PRO A 58 5.21 -2.03 -19.29
N ASN A 59 4.32 -1.84 -20.27
CA ASN A 59 4.61 -2.01 -21.69
C ASN A 59 4.92 -0.68 -22.41
N VAL A 60 5.06 0.43 -21.68
CA VAL A 60 5.38 1.79 -22.18
C VAL A 60 4.38 2.36 -23.21
N ARG A 61 3.33 1.61 -23.53
CA ARG A 61 2.32 1.97 -24.54
C ARG A 61 1.11 2.72 -23.98
N GLN A 62 0.99 2.80 -22.65
CA GLN A 62 -0.17 3.39 -22.01
C GLN A 62 0.28 4.28 -20.87
N GLU A 63 -0.12 5.55 -20.94
CA GLU A 63 -0.03 6.46 -19.81
C GLU A 63 -1.09 6.09 -18.78
N MET A 64 -0.66 5.98 -17.53
CA MET A 64 -1.52 5.80 -16.38
C MET A 64 -1.51 7.07 -15.56
N VAL A 65 -2.70 7.54 -15.22
CA VAL A 65 -2.91 8.64 -14.28
C VAL A 65 -2.35 8.27 -12.91
N ILE A 66 -1.77 9.24 -12.22
CA ILE A 66 -1.51 9.17 -10.79
C ILE A 66 -2.47 10.12 -10.09
N GLU A 67 -3.29 9.58 -9.18
CA GLU A 67 -4.20 10.36 -8.34
C GLU A 67 -3.79 10.24 -6.87
N GLU A 68 -4.02 11.30 -6.10
CA GLU A 68 -4.00 11.24 -4.65
C GLU A 68 -5.39 11.49 -4.08
N TRP A 69 -5.84 10.60 -3.20
CA TRP A 69 -7.12 10.71 -2.50
C TRP A 69 -6.88 10.98 -1.04
N LEU A 70 -7.59 11.97 -0.49
CA LEU A 70 -7.47 12.36 0.90
C LEU A 70 -8.63 11.83 1.74
N TYR A 71 -8.32 11.29 2.92
CA TYR A 71 -9.29 10.89 3.94
C TYR A 71 -8.94 11.51 5.29
N GLY A 72 -9.96 11.98 6.00
CA GLY A 72 -9.83 12.69 7.27
C GLY A 72 -9.71 14.22 7.08
N PRO A 73 -9.15 14.94 8.06
CA PRO A 73 -8.44 14.41 9.22
C PRO A 73 -9.35 13.80 10.30
N THR A 74 -8.96 12.64 10.81
CA THR A 74 -9.62 12.00 11.96
C THR A 74 -8.64 11.98 13.11
N ASN A 75 -8.99 12.63 14.24
CA ASN A 75 -8.09 12.81 15.39
C ASN A 75 -6.74 13.45 15.00
N GLY A 76 -6.76 14.43 14.08
CA GLY A 76 -5.56 15.12 13.59
C GLY A 76 -4.71 14.30 12.62
N LYS A 77 -5.16 13.13 12.16
CA LYS A 77 -4.46 12.30 11.18
C LYS A 77 -5.12 12.39 9.81
N LEU A 78 -4.37 12.84 8.81
CA LEU A 78 -4.71 12.80 7.39
C LEU A 78 -4.15 11.51 6.77
N SER A 79 -4.95 10.85 5.94
CA SER A 79 -4.50 9.68 5.15
C SER A 79 -4.50 10.05 3.67
N ILE A 80 -3.36 9.86 3.02
CA ILE A 80 -3.13 10.16 1.60
C ILE A 80 -2.94 8.84 0.88
N LEU A 81 -3.85 8.52 -0.04
CA LEU A 81 -3.83 7.28 -0.82
C LEU A 81 -3.43 7.62 -2.24
N THR A 82 -2.28 7.11 -2.70
CA THR A 82 -1.83 7.32 -4.08
C THR A 82 -2.24 6.16 -4.96
N PHE A 83 -2.97 6.46 -6.02
CA PHE A 83 -3.38 5.52 -7.03
C PHE A 83 -2.54 5.69 -8.30
N GLN A 84 -2.22 4.57 -8.92
CA GLN A 84 -1.68 4.53 -10.28
C GLN A 84 -2.69 3.78 -11.16
N GLY A 85 -3.22 4.48 -12.17
CA GLY A 85 -4.39 4.04 -12.90
C GLY A 85 -5.56 3.85 -11.93
N ASN A 86 -5.95 2.60 -11.70
CA ASN A 86 -7.02 2.27 -10.75
C ASN A 86 -6.55 1.49 -9.52
N ARG A 87 -5.25 1.37 -9.27
CA ARG A 87 -4.68 0.57 -8.17
C ARG A 87 -4.03 1.43 -7.11
N LEU A 88 -4.33 1.15 -5.85
CA LEU A 88 -3.69 1.77 -4.71
C LEU A 88 -2.24 1.27 -4.60
N ILE A 89 -1.27 2.18 -4.73
CA ILE A 89 0.16 1.82 -4.67
C ILE A 89 0.84 2.27 -3.38
N ARG A 90 0.29 3.26 -2.68
CA ARG A 90 0.91 3.83 -1.48
C ARG A 90 -0.16 4.39 -0.54
N ILE A 91 0.03 4.16 0.76
CA ILE A 91 -0.76 4.76 1.83
C ILE A 91 0.19 5.56 2.71
N GLU A 92 -0.06 6.85 2.84
CA GLU A 92 0.73 7.75 3.66
C GLU A 92 -0.12 8.40 4.74
N PHE A 93 0.48 8.62 5.90
CA PHE A 93 -0.18 9.26 7.03
C PHE A 93 0.55 10.53 7.42
N ARG A 94 -0.18 11.64 7.51
CA ARG A 94 0.36 12.93 7.94
C ARG A 94 -0.46 13.48 9.10
N ARG A 95 0.19 14.32 9.92
CA ARG A 95 -0.53 15.13 10.90
C ARG A 95 -1.15 16.31 10.14
N ALA A 96 -2.44 16.56 10.35
CA ALA A 96 -3.08 17.74 9.78
C ALA A 96 -2.40 19.00 10.35
N PRO A 97 -2.18 20.03 9.52
CA PRO A 97 -1.64 21.31 9.97
C PRO A 97 -2.54 22.00 11.01
#